data_AF-A0A975MKV5-F1
#
_entry.id   AF-A0A975MKV5-F1
#
_cell.length_a   1.000
_cell.length_b   1.000
_cell.length_c   1.000
_cell.angle_alpha   90.00
_cell.angle_beta   90.00
_cell.angle_gamma   90.00
#
_symmetry.space_group_name_H-M   'P 1'
#
loop_
_entity.id
_entity.type
_entity.pdbx_description
1 polymer ?
#
loop_
_entity_poly.entity_id
_entity_poly.type
_entity_poly.pdbx_seq_one_letter_code
_entity_poly.pdbx_strand_id
1 'polypeptide(L)'
;MNCQYFFDIPVYRLTKEAYEAQRQAYIEANCKTDNINLKDYHFNKFGGCWRYNEIIGYIRLHFLGDQIRGEYFRIKAKRITKTRKKTFEFDTWNLAPEIGLTDLTPELEVSQLTNDQIYSVVKEYIDECRKELSKHSYIDTEVFDNIGEFIDWVGLYKGR
;
A
#
# COMPACT_ATOMS: atom_id res chain seq x y z
N MET A 1 -14.61 18.33 -12.43
CA MET A 1 -13.64 18.16 -11.32
C MET A 1 -12.60 17.17 -11.82
N ASN A 2 -11.34 17.58 -11.94
CA ASN A 2 -10.28 16.64 -12.33
C ASN A 2 -9.82 15.86 -11.11
N CYS A 3 -9.63 14.56 -11.32
CA CYS A 3 -9.05 13.62 -10.38
C CYS A 3 -7.60 13.39 -10.79
N GLN A 4 -6.65 13.67 -9.90
CA GLN A 4 -5.22 13.46 -10.16
C GLN A 4 -4.70 12.33 -9.29
N TYR A 5 -4.54 11.15 -9.90
CA TYR A 5 -3.90 10.00 -9.26
C TYR A 5 -2.39 10.22 -9.13
N PHE A 6 -1.82 9.86 -7.99
CA PHE A 6 -0.39 10.08 -7.74
C PHE A 6 0.34 8.88 -7.13
N PHE A 7 -0.33 7.93 -6.48
CA PHE A 7 0.34 6.76 -5.92
C PHE A 7 -0.60 5.57 -5.71
N ASP A 8 -0.08 4.36 -5.93
CA ASP A 8 -0.76 3.10 -5.58
C ASP A 8 -0.01 2.44 -4.41
N ILE A 9 -0.66 2.32 -3.25
CA ILE A 9 -0.09 1.69 -2.06
C ILE A 9 -0.56 0.23 -1.96
N PRO A 10 0.34 -0.75 -1.99
CA PRO A 10 -0.05 -2.15 -1.89
C PRO A 10 -0.53 -2.52 -0.48
N VAL A 11 -1.59 -3.34 -0.44
CA VAL A 11 -2.14 -3.91 0.80
C VAL A 11 -1.89 -5.41 0.80
N TYR A 12 -1.29 -5.91 1.86
CA TYR A 12 -0.86 -7.30 2.02
C TYR A 12 -1.64 -8.05 3.09
N ARG A 13 -1.72 -9.37 2.95
CA ARG A 13 -2.35 -10.28 3.93
C ARG A 13 -1.55 -10.45 5.22
N LEU A 14 -0.24 -10.25 5.15
CA LEU A 14 0.71 -10.55 6.21
C LEU A 14 1.82 -9.51 6.14
N THR A 15 2.44 -9.22 7.29
CA THR A 15 3.67 -8.43 7.30
C THR A 15 4.80 -9.18 6.60
N LYS A 16 5.82 -8.45 6.18
CA LYS A 16 7.02 -9.01 5.56
C LYS A 16 7.66 -10.07 6.47
N GLU A 17 7.81 -9.78 7.76
CA GLU A 17 8.46 -10.67 8.74
C GLU A 17 7.67 -11.96 8.90
N ALA A 18 6.34 -11.87 9.00
CA ALA A 18 5.47 -13.04 9.10
C ALA A 18 5.54 -13.92 7.83
N TYR A 19 5.63 -13.29 6.66
CA TYR A 19 5.82 -14.00 5.40
C TYR A 19 7.18 -14.70 5.31
N GLU A 20 8.25 -14.01 5.70
CA GLU A 20 9.61 -14.55 5.70
C GLU A 20 9.74 -15.72 6.67
N ALA A 21 9.15 -15.62 7.87
CA ALA A 21 9.07 -16.73 8.82
C ALA A 21 8.34 -17.96 8.25
N GLN A 22 7.19 -17.77 7.58
CA GLN A 22 6.48 -18.86 6.92
C GLN A 22 7.29 -19.50 5.77
N ARG A 23 8.02 -18.68 5.01
CA ARG A 23 8.88 -19.16 3.93
C ARG A 23 10.05 -19.97 4.49
N GLN A 24 10.69 -19.48 5.53
CA GLN A 24 11.84 -20.14 6.16
C GLN A 24 11.44 -21.49 6.74
N ALA A 25 10.34 -21.54 7.51
CA ALA A 25 9.80 -22.79 8.04
C ALA A 25 9.44 -23.80 6.93
N TYR A 26 8.88 -23.32 5.81
CA TYR A 26 8.60 -24.18 4.64
C TYR A 26 9.89 -24.76 4.03
N ILE A 27 10.91 -23.93 3.86
CA ILE A 27 12.20 -24.37 3.29
C ILE A 27 12.85 -25.38 4.23
N GLU A 28 12.94 -25.11 5.53
CA GLU A 28 13.53 -26.03 6.51
C GLU A 28 12.81 -27.39 6.57
N ALA A 29 11.48 -27.40 6.47
CA ALA A 29 10.70 -28.63 6.44
C ALA A 29 10.91 -29.47 5.17
N ASN A 30 11.26 -28.84 4.04
CA ASN A 30 11.38 -29.50 2.73
C ASN A 30 12.82 -29.69 2.26
N CYS A 31 13.78 -28.94 2.80
CA CYS A 31 15.21 -29.00 2.51
C CYS A 31 15.98 -29.46 3.75
N LYS A 32 16.06 -30.78 3.95
CA LYS A 32 16.84 -31.38 5.06
C LYS A 32 18.36 -31.38 4.79
N THR A 33 18.77 -31.04 3.58
CA THR A 33 20.16 -31.02 3.13
C THR A 33 20.53 -29.61 2.68
N ASP A 34 21.81 -29.26 2.78
CA ASP A 34 22.32 -27.92 2.46
C ASP A 34 22.49 -27.68 0.94
N ASN A 35 21.63 -28.32 0.14
CA ASN A 35 21.68 -28.24 -1.32
C ASN A 35 21.04 -26.93 -1.81
N ILE A 36 21.87 -26.03 -2.34
CA ILE A 36 21.47 -24.70 -2.82
C ILE A 36 20.40 -24.78 -3.91
N ASN A 37 20.56 -25.66 -4.91
CA ASN A 37 19.58 -25.80 -6.00
C ASN A 37 18.20 -26.23 -5.49
N LEU A 38 18.18 -27.09 -4.47
CA LEU A 38 16.93 -27.53 -3.85
C LEU A 38 16.28 -26.39 -3.05
N LYS A 39 17.08 -25.61 -2.30
CA LYS A 39 16.60 -24.41 -1.61
C LYS A 39 16.00 -23.40 -2.58
N ASP A 40 16.67 -23.13 -3.69
CA ASP A 40 16.21 -22.20 -4.74
C ASP A 40 14.90 -22.68 -5.37
N TYR A 41 14.76 -23.98 -5.63
CA TYR A 41 13.50 -24.56 -6.10
C TYR A 41 12.36 -24.31 -5.11
N HIS A 42 12.56 -24.58 -3.82
CA HIS A 42 11.53 -24.39 -2.80
C HIS A 42 11.23 -22.91 -2.53
N PHE A 43 12.22 -22.04 -2.58
CA PHE A 43 12.05 -20.59 -2.54
C PHE A 43 11.15 -20.11 -3.68
N ASN A 44 11.50 -20.50 -4.90
CA ASN A 44 10.74 -20.17 -6.10
C ASN A 44 9.35 -20.78 -6.08
N LYS A 45 9.15 -21.96 -5.50
CA LYS A 45 7.83 -22.60 -5.34
C LYS A 45 6.98 -21.89 -4.30
N PHE A 46 7.56 -21.46 -3.18
CA PHE A 46 6.83 -20.83 -2.10
C PHE A 46 6.20 -19.49 -2.50
N GLY A 47 6.95 -18.66 -3.23
CA GLY A 47 6.57 -17.26 -3.49
C GLY A 47 7.17 -16.63 -4.73
N GLY A 48 8.34 -17.09 -5.18
CA GLY A 48 9.11 -16.47 -6.26
C GLY A 48 10.03 -15.36 -5.76
N CYS A 49 10.58 -14.57 -6.69
CA CYS A 49 11.54 -13.49 -6.44
C CYS A 49 10.90 -12.16 -5.99
N TRP A 50 9.58 -12.03 -6.06
CA TRP A 50 8.88 -10.85 -5.55
C TRP A 50 8.96 -10.83 -4.02
N ARG A 51 9.29 -9.67 -3.44
CA ARG A 51 9.66 -9.48 -2.02
C ARG A 51 8.74 -10.25 -1.06
N TYR A 52 7.42 -10.17 -1.29
CA TYR A 52 6.43 -11.04 -0.65
C TYR A 52 5.13 -11.14 -1.48
N ASN A 53 4.79 -12.32 -2.00
CA ASN A 53 3.67 -12.53 -2.94
C ASN A 53 2.31 -12.67 -2.24
N GLU A 54 2.02 -11.76 -1.32
CA GLU A 54 0.83 -11.78 -0.45
C GLU A 54 -0.02 -10.52 -0.58
N ILE A 55 0.16 -9.73 -1.65
CA ILE A 55 -0.70 -8.58 -1.97
C ILE A 55 -2.14 -9.07 -2.11
N ILE A 56 -3.08 -8.43 -1.43
CA ILE A 56 -4.53 -8.70 -1.44
C ILE A 56 -5.34 -7.54 -1.99
N GLY A 57 -4.71 -6.40 -2.21
CA GLY A 57 -5.32 -5.21 -2.75
C GLY A 57 -4.32 -4.08 -2.89
N TYR A 58 -4.80 -2.91 -3.29
CA TYR A 58 -4.05 -1.68 -3.28
C TYR A 58 -4.99 -0.49 -3.08
N ILE A 59 -4.44 0.59 -2.53
CA ILE A 59 -5.11 1.87 -2.34
C ILE A 59 -4.56 2.82 -3.40
N ARG A 60 -5.42 3.32 -4.27
CA ARG A 60 -5.08 4.29 -5.30
C ARG A 60 -5.39 5.70 -4.81
N LEU A 61 -4.34 6.40 -4.42
CA LEU A 61 -4.41 7.75 -3.88
C LEU A 61 -4.56 8.80 -4.98
N HIS A 62 -5.43 9.77 -4.73
CA HIS A 62 -5.68 10.88 -5.64
C HIS A 62 -6.12 12.15 -4.93
N PHE A 63 -5.92 13.28 -5.63
CA PHE A 63 -6.56 14.54 -5.28
C PHE A 63 -7.92 14.65 -5.98
N LEU A 64 -8.93 15.05 -5.22
CA LEU A 64 -10.23 15.47 -5.74
C LEU A 64 -10.56 16.86 -5.18
N GLY A 65 -10.40 17.89 -5.99
CA GLY A 65 -10.55 19.26 -5.49
C GLY A 65 -9.40 19.62 -4.56
N ASP A 66 -9.71 19.93 -3.31
CA ASP A 66 -8.79 20.18 -2.19
C ASP A 66 -8.69 18.99 -1.22
N GLN A 67 -9.26 17.84 -1.58
CA GLN A 67 -9.30 16.66 -0.73
C GLN A 67 -8.36 15.57 -1.23
N ILE A 68 -7.81 14.80 -0.29
CA ILE A 68 -7.11 13.55 -0.53
C ILE A 68 -8.10 12.40 -0.33
N ARG A 69 -8.08 11.46 -1.27
CA ARG A 69 -8.94 10.27 -1.29
C ARG A 69 -8.16 9.05 -1.76
N GLY A 70 -8.72 7.87 -1.49
CA GLY A 70 -8.11 6.58 -1.76
C GLY A 70 -9.13 5.58 -2.24
N GLU A 71 -9.13 5.29 -3.54
CA GLU A 71 -9.92 4.19 -4.10
C GLU A 71 -9.30 2.87 -3.66
N TYR A 72 -10.14 1.92 -3.23
CA TYR A 72 -9.65 0.62 -2.79
C TYR A 72 -10.02 -0.48 -3.79
N PHE A 73 -9.00 -1.25 -4.16
CA PHE A 73 -9.13 -2.43 -4.98
C PHE A 73 -8.67 -3.63 -4.17
N ARG A 74 -9.44 -4.72 -4.16
CA ARG A 74 -9.13 -5.92 -3.38
C ARG A 74 -9.43 -7.19 -4.13
N ILE A 75 -8.85 -8.30 -3.68
CA ILE A 75 -9.28 -9.61 -4.15
C ILE A 75 -10.67 -9.95 -3.62
N LYS A 76 -11.53 -10.45 -4.51
CA LYS A 76 -12.84 -10.98 -4.15
C LYS A 76 -12.77 -12.49 -3.98
N ALA A 77 -12.46 -12.92 -2.75
CA ALA A 77 -12.40 -14.33 -2.42
C ALA A 77 -12.99 -14.59 -1.03
N LYS A 78 -13.77 -15.67 -0.89
CA LYS A 78 -14.32 -16.10 0.42
C LYS A 78 -13.21 -16.41 1.43
N ARG A 79 -12.08 -16.95 0.96
CA ARG A 79 -10.88 -17.18 1.76
C ARG A 79 -9.66 -16.64 1.03
N ILE A 80 -8.97 -15.71 1.66
CA ILE A 80 -7.73 -15.14 1.14
C ILE A 80 -6.59 -16.10 1.49
N THR A 81 -6.05 -16.77 0.48
CA THR A 81 -4.91 -17.69 0.61
C THR A 81 -3.76 -17.27 -0.30
N LYS A 82 -2.58 -17.84 -0.06
CA LYS A 82 -1.42 -17.67 -0.91
C LYS A 82 -1.71 -18.20 -2.32
N THR A 83 -1.71 -17.32 -3.32
CA THR A 83 -1.93 -17.69 -4.72
C THR A 83 -1.26 -16.69 -5.66
N ARG A 84 -0.91 -17.14 -6.86
CA ARG A 84 -0.36 -16.30 -7.95
C ARG A 84 -1.42 -15.85 -8.96
N LYS A 85 -2.65 -16.38 -8.85
CA LYS A 85 -3.75 -16.14 -9.79
C LYS A 85 -4.70 -15.06 -9.25
N LYS A 86 -4.15 -14.00 -8.65
CA LYS A 86 -4.94 -12.95 -8.02
C LYS A 86 -5.46 -11.99 -9.08
N THR A 87 -6.72 -11.59 -8.96
CA THR A 87 -7.33 -10.48 -9.69
C THR A 87 -7.88 -9.52 -8.66
N PHE A 88 -7.61 -8.23 -8.85
CA PHE A 88 -8.16 -7.17 -8.00
C PHE A 88 -9.43 -6.62 -8.64
N GLU A 89 -10.46 -6.46 -7.83
CA GLU A 89 -11.70 -5.82 -8.21
C GLU A 89 -11.84 -4.52 -7.40
N PHE A 90 -12.51 -3.53 -8.01
CA PHE A 90 -12.89 -2.32 -7.32
C PHE A 90 -13.81 -2.64 -6.13
N ASP A 91 -13.53 -2.06 -4.96
CA ASP A 91 -14.29 -2.26 -3.73
C ASP A 91 -15.04 -0.99 -3.31
N THR A 92 -14.33 0.13 -3.17
CA THR A 92 -14.91 1.42 -2.75
C THR A 92 -14.17 2.61 -3.35
N TRP A 93 -14.89 3.71 -3.56
CA TRP A 93 -14.35 4.99 -4.03
C TRP A 93 -13.50 5.70 -2.99
N ASN A 94 -13.77 5.44 -1.70
CA ASN A 94 -13.01 6.00 -0.60
C ASN A 94 -12.87 4.93 0.50
N LEU A 95 -11.64 4.53 0.81
CA LEU A 95 -11.37 3.53 1.85
C LEU A 95 -11.60 4.08 3.25
N ALA A 96 -11.18 5.32 3.47
CA ALA A 96 -11.36 6.09 4.69
C ALA A 96 -12.02 7.44 4.37
N PRO A 97 -12.58 8.16 5.35
CA PRO A 97 -13.11 9.51 5.13
C PRO A 97 -12.09 10.41 4.44
N GLU A 98 -12.55 11.23 3.47
CA GLU A 98 -11.68 12.22 2.83
C GLU A 98 -11.06 13.18 3.86
N ILE A 99 -9.82 13.61 3.59
CA ILE A 99 -9.14 14.64 4.38
C ILE A 99 -8.84 15.82 3.45
N GLY A 100 -9.22 17.01 3.88
CA GLY A 100 -8.89 18.27 3.22
C GLY A 100 -7.42 18.63 3.41
N LEU A 101 -6.81 19.22 2.38
CA LEU A 101 -5.41 19.66 2.42
C LEU A 101 -5.11 20.69 3.52
N THR A 102 -6.13 21.40 4.00
CA THR A 102 -6.01 22.40 5.06
C THR A 102 -6.47 21.89 6.43
N ASP A 103 -6.90 20.63 6.55
CA ASP A 103 -7.47 20.11 7.81
C ASP A 103 -6.45 20.12 8.96
N LEU A 104 -5.16 19.90 8.64
CA LEU A 104 -4.07 19.96 9.62
C LEU A 104 -3.57 21.39 9.91
N THR A 105 -3.86 22.33 9.02
CA THR A 105 -3.47 23.75 9.15
C THR A 105 -4.62 24.66 8.68
N PRO A 106 -5.73 24.75 9.45
CA PRO A 106 -6.95 25.42 9.00
C PRO A 106 -6.80 26.93 8.75
N GLU A 107 -5.74 27.53 9.29
CA GLU A 107 -5.38 28.94 9.11
C GLU A 107 -4.73 29.25 7.76
N LEU A 108 -4.32 28.24 7.00
CA LEU A 108 -3.68 28.39 5.70
C LEU A 108 -4.67 28.13 4.55
N GLU A 109 -4.50 28.86 3.45
CA GLU A 109 -5.11 28.50 2.19
C GLU A 109 -4.28 27.42 1.48
N VAL A 110 -4.93 26.61 0.63
CA VAL A 110 -4.27 25.58 -0.18
C VAL A 110 -3.11 26.13 -1.02
N SER A 111 -3.22 27.39 -1.47
CA SER A 111 -2.21 28.09 -2.26
C SER A 111 -0.90 28.33 -1.49
N GLN A 112 -0.96 28.31 -0.16
CA GLN A 112 0.15 28.60 0.76
C GLN A 112 0.81 27.33 1.30
N LEU A 113 0.24 26.15 1.01
CA LEU A 113 0.78 24.89 1.50
C LEU A 113 2.13 24.55 0.87
N THR A 114 3.00 24.00 1.70
CA THR A 114 4.32 23.48 1.33
C THR A 114 4.25 21.98 1.02
N ASN A 115 5.31 21.46 0.38
CA ASN A 115 5.43 20.03 0.10
C ASN A 115 5.33 19.18 1.37
N ASP A 116 6.00 19.61 2.45
CA ASP A 116 6.00 18.89 3.73
C ASP A 116 4.61 18.84 4.39
N GLN A 117 3.84 19.93 4.26
CA GLN A 117 2.48 19.99 4.78
C GLN A 117 1.56 19.04 4.00
N ILE A 118 1.55 19.11 2.67
CA ILE A 118 0.74 18.20 1.84
C ILE A 118 1.13 16.75 2.13
N TYR A 119 2.43 16.46 2.18
CA TYR A 119 2.93 15.13 2.52
C TYR A 119 2.44 14.63 3.88
N SER A 120 2.38 15.52 4.88
CA SER A 120 1.87 15.20 6.21
C SER A 120 0.37 14.86 6.18
N VAL A 121 -0.43 15.60 5.40
CA VAL A 121 -1.86 15.28 5.21
C VAL A 121 -2.03 13.94 4.49
N VAL A 122 -1.21 13.63 3.48
CA VAL A 122 -1.25 12.32 2.81
C VAL A 122 -0.93 11.19 3.78
N LYS A 123 0.08 11.36 4.65
CA LYS A 123 0.41 10.38 5.70
C LYS A 123 -0.75 10.17 6.67
N GLU A 124 -1.40 11.24 7.11
CA GLU A 124 -2.60 11.16 7.96
C GLU A 124 -3.71 10.36 7.28
N TYR A 125 -3.97 10.62 5.99
CA TYR A 125 -4.97 9.86 5.23
C TYR A 125 -4.64 8.37 5.15
N ILE A 126 -3.36 8.02 4.97
CA ILE A 126 -2.92 6.62 4.97
C ILE A 126 -3.14 5.98 6.35
N ASP A 127 -2.92 6.73 7.44
CA ASP A 127 -3.16 6.24 8.80
C ASP A 127 -4.64 6.05 9.10
N GLU A 128 -5.53 6.89 8.57
CA GLU A 128 -6.97 6.63 8.58
C GLU A 128 -7.34 5.35 7.80
N CYS A 129 -6.74 5.13 6.62
CA CYS A 129 -6.93 3.88 5.88
C CYS A 129 -6.49 2.64 6.67
N ARG A 130 -5.46 2.74 7.52
CA ARG A 130 -5.04 1.63 8.40
C ARG A 130 -6.11 1.26 9.42
N LYS A 131 -6.92 2.22 9.87
CA LYS A 131 -7.99 2.00 10.86
C LYS A 131 -9.20 1.28 10.25
N GLU A 132 -9.47 1.53 8.97
CA GLU A 132 -10.60 0.94 8.23
C GLU A 132 -10.35 -0.50 7.77
N LEU A 133 -9.08 -0.87 7.57
CA LEU A 133 -8.73 -2.22 7.16
C LEU A 133 -8.79 -3.23 8.31
N SER A 134 -9.10 -4.49 7.97
CA SER A 134 -9.07 -5.58 8.94
C SER A 134 -7.70 -5.74 9.59
N LYS A 135 -7.67 -6.18 10.86
CA LYS A 135 -6.44 -6.42 11.66
C LYS A 135 -5.40 -7.35 11.02
N HIS A 136 -5.77 -8.08 9.97
CA HIS A 136 -4.90 -9.00 9.24
C HIS A 136 -4.49 -8.46 7.87
N SER A 137 -4.67 -7.16 7.61
CA SER A 137 -4.19 -6.49 6.40
C SER A 137 -3.08 -5.53 6.78
N TYR A 138 -2.09 -5.39 5.90
CA TYR A 138 -0.93 -4.56 6.11
C TYR A 138 -0.77 -3.61 4.92
N ILE A 139 -0.92 -2.32 5.16
CA ILE A 139 -0.60 -1.27 4.19
C ILE A 139 0.93 -1.07 4.22
N ASP A 140 1.58 -1.33 3.10
CA ASP A 140 3.03 -1.19 2.95
C ASP A 140 3.37 0.18 2.37
N THR A 141 3.83 1.07 3.25
CA THR A 141 4.24 2.43 2.90
C THR A 141 5.74 2.56 2.70
N GLU A 142 6.54 1.48 2.78
CA GLU A 142 8.01 1.60 2.77
C GLU A 142 8.54 2.40 1.58
N VAL A 143 8.05 2.11 0.36
CA VAL A 143 8.46 2.84 -0.84
C VAL A 143 7.93 4.27 -0.83
N PHE A 144 6.68 4.47 -0.39
CA PHE A 144 6.05 5.78 -0.30
C PHE A 144 6.82 6.69 0.66
N ASP A 145 7.13 6.20 1.86
CA ASP A 145 7.83 6.93 2.91
C ASP A 145 9.25 7.32 2.47
N ASN A 146 9.93 6.41 1.76
CA ASN A 146 11.29 6.64 1.26
C ASN A 146 11.39 7.71 0.16
N ILE A 147 10.36 7.85 -0.68
CA ILE A 147 10.38 8.83 -1.78
C ILE A 147 9.58 10.08 -1.48
N GLY A 148 8.65 10.01 -0.52
CA GLY A 148 7.62 11.03 -0.29
C GLY A 148 8.19 12.39 0.03
N GLU A 149 9.30 12.45 0.74
CA GLU A 149 10.00 13.71 1.07
C GLU A 149 10.63 14.40 -0.16
N PHE A 150 10.86 13.66 -1.24
CA PHE A 150 11.49 14.16 -2.47
C PHE A 150 10.49 14.49 -3.58
N ILE A 151 9.19 14.23 -3.35
CA ILE A 151 8.13 14.49 -4.32
C ILE A 151 7.74 15.98 -4.26
N ASP A 152 7.60 16.59 -5.44
CA ASP A 152 6.98 17.92 -5.57
C ASP A 152 5.45 17.82 -5.48
N TRP A 153 4.94 17.71 -4.26
CA TRP A 153 3.51 17.63 -3.94
C TRP A 153 2.71 18.85 -4.40
N VAL A 154 3.27 20.05 -4.25
CA VAL A 154 2.64 21.30 -4.70
C VAL A 154 2.52 21.31 -6.22
N GLY A 155 3.58 20.91 -6.93
CA GLY A 155 3.55 20.74 -8.38
C GLY A 155 2.50 19.71 -8.83
N LEU A 156 2.47 18.54 -8.19
CA LEU A 156 1.47 17.49 -8.43
C LEU A 156 0.04 17.99 -8.21
N TYR A 157 -0.20 18.71 -7.11
CA TYR A 157 -1.51 19.26 -6.79
C TYR A 157 -1.97 20.31 -7.82
N LYS A 158 -1.07 21.20 -8.24
CA LYS A 158 -1.39 22.24 -9.24
C LYS A 158 -1.55 21.68 -10.65
N GLY A 159 -0.92 20.54 -10.94
CA GLY A 159 -1.00 19.86 -12.24
C GLY A 159 -2.28 19.07 -12.49
N ARG A 160 -3.21 19.05 -11.52
CA ARG A 160 -4.49 18.33 -11.64
C ARG A 160 -5.44 18.91 -12.68
#